data_AF-A0AAW8G9N1-F1
#
_entry.id   AF-A0AAW8G9N1-F1
#
_cell.length_a   1.000
_cell.length_b   1.000
_cell.length_c   1.000
_cell.angle_alpha   90.00
_cell.angle_beta   90.00
_cell.angle_gamma   90.00
#
_symmetry.space_group_name_H-M   'P 1'
#
loop_
_entity.id
_entity.type
_entity.pdbx_description
1 polymer ?
#
loop_
_entity_poly.entity_id
_entity_poly.type
_entity_poly.pdbx_seq_one_letter_code
_entity_poly.pdbx_strand_id
1 'polypeptide(L)'
;MPRSRSNSLAHRFGSRRFETRDDSRNNALLALLTFGEGWHNNHHHFPGSARQGFVWWEVDLTWYGLKLMSWMGLVRDLKPVPPGLLRRTRGAR
;
A
#
# COMPACT_ATOMS: atom_id res chain seq x y z
N MET A 1 0.26 -33.16 -7.25
CA MET A 1 1.34 -33.05 -6.24
C MET A 1 1.15 -31.78 -5.43
N PRO A 2 0.95 -31.84 -4.10
CA PRO A 2 0.71 -30.65 -3.28
C PRO A 2 2.04 -29.93 -3.03
N ARG A 3 2.16 -28.66 -3.42
CA ARG A 3 3.31 -27.82 -3.04
C ARG A 3 2.99 -26.99 -1.81
N SER A 4 2.97 -27.63 -0.66
CA SER A 4 3.03 -27.00 0.65
C SER A 4 4.49 -26.73 1.03
N ARG A 5 5.05 -25.58 0.63
CA ARG A 5 6.31 -25.04 1.18
C ARG A 5 6.34 -23.51 1.15
N SER A 6 5.70 -22.87 2.13
CA SER A 6 5.99 -21.50 2.60
C SER A 6 5.29 -21.26 3.95
N ASN A 7 5.58 -22.10 4.92
CA ASN A 7 5.17 -21.91 6.32
C ASN A 7 6.38 -22.12 7.24
N SER A 8 7.52 -21.53 6.87
CA SER A 8 8.73 -21.71 7.64
C SER A 8 9.48 -20.38 7.73
N LEU A 9 9.23 -19.72 8.85
CA LEU A 9 10.15 -18.87 9.60
C LEU A 9 10.14 -17.36 9.37
N ALA A 10 9.76 -16.83 8.19
CA ALA A 10 9.60 -15.38 7.98
C ALA A 10 9.02 -15.17 6.55
N HIS A 11 7.89 -14.51 6.29
CA HIS A 11 7.46 -13.24 6.90
C HIS A 11 8.67 -12.34 7.21
N ARG A 12 9.61 -12.21 6.28
CA ARG A 12 10.75 -11.27 6.34
C ARG A 12 10.37 -9.96 5.64
N PHE A 13 9.89 -8.92 6.31
CA PHE A 13 8.51 -8.83 6.80
C PHE A 13 7.66 -8.04 5.77
N GLY A 14 6.76 -8.72 5.05
CA GLY A 14 5.79 -8.10 4.15
C GLY A 14 5.49 -8.92 2.88
N SER A 15 4.50 -8.52 2.09
CA SER A 15 4.10 -9.13 0.81
C SER A 15 4.49 -8.25 -0.38
N ARG A 16 4.73 -8.87 -1.54
CA ARG A 16 4.91 -8.15 -2.81
C ARG A 16 3.67 -8.36 -3.66
N ARG A 17 2.87 -7.29 -3.81
CA ARG A 17 1.71 -7.32 -4.72
C ARG A 17 2.13 -6.95 -6.15
N PHE A 18 3.14 -6.10 -6.28
CA PHE A 18 3.59 -5.58 -7.56
C PHE A 18 5.06 -5.93 -7.82
N GLU A 19 5.36 -6.24 -9.07
CA GLU A 19 6.71 -6.32 -9.56
C GLU A 19 7.31 -4.91 -9.64
N THR A 20 8.20 -4.61 -8.70
CA THR A 20 9.03 -3.42 -8.68
C THR A 20 10.48 -3.83 -8.88
N ARG A 21 11.34 -2.88 -9.32
CA ARG A 21 12.77 -3.16 -9.58
C ARG A 21 13.60 -3.34 -8.29
N ASP A 22 13.10 -2.84 -7.17
CA ASP A 22 13.70 -2.94 -5.84
C ASP A 22 13.22 -4.19 -5.09
N ASP A 23 13.55 -4.30 -3.78
CA ASP A 23 13.06 -5.35 -2.87
C ASP A 23 11.96 -4.87 -1.89
N SER A 24 11.22 -3.78 -2.21
CA SER A 24 10.12 -3.24 -1.39
C SER A 24 9.02 -4.27 -1.10
N ARG A 25 8.41 -4.19 0.10
CA ARG A 25 7.33 -5.10 0.55
C ARG A 25 6.26 -4.33 1.31
N ASN A 26 5.01 -4.77 1.21
CA ASN A 26 3.88 -4.31 2.01
C ASN A 26 3.82 -5.03 3.35
N ASN A 27 3.86 -4.31 4.46
CA ASN A 27 3.77 -4.86 5.80
C ASN A 27 2.66 -4.17 6.58
N ALA A 28 1.58 -4.89 6.87
CA ALA A 28 0.40 -4.34 7.55
C ALA A 28 0.68 -3.90 8.99
N LEU A 29 1.55 -4.62 9.72
CA LEU A 29 1.92 -4.24 11.07
C LEU A 29 2.77 -2.96 11.06
N LEU A 30 3.74 -2.90 10.15
CA LEU A 30 4.53 -1.68 9.95
C LEU A 30 3.62 -0.53 9.56
N ALA A 31 2.70 -0.73 8.61
CA ALA A 31 1.77 0.30 8.15
C ALA A 31 0.91 0.85 9.29
N LEU A 32 0.49 0.00 10.23
CA LEU A 32 -0.25 0.46 11.40
C LEU A 32 0.63 1.30 12.35
N LEU A 33 1.86 0.87 12.60
CA LEU A 33 2.79 1.55 13.50
C LEU A 33 3.36 2.86 12.92
N THR A 34 3.51 2.92 11.60
CA THR A 34 4.09 4.06 10.87
C THR A 34 3.05 4.81 10.04
N PHE A 35 1.78 4.69 10.42
CA PHE A 35 0.67 5.46 9.85
C PHE A 35 0.43 5.33 8.33
N GLY A 36 0.95 4.27 7.69
CA GLY A 36 0.74 4.00 6.25
C GLY A 36 2.02 3.65 5.50
N GLU A 37 3.19 4.02 6.02
CA GLU A 37 4.49 3.81 5.34
C GLU A 37 4.82 2.33 5.07
N GLY A 38 4.20 1.42 5.82
CA GLY A 38 4.34 -0.02 5.59
C GLY A 38 3.77 -0.52 4.26
N TRP A 39 2.96 0.25 3.53
CA TRP A 39 2.53 -0.09 2.17
C TRP A 39 3.60 0.23 1.12
N HIS A 40 4.83 -0.16 1.40
CA HIS A 40 6.02 0.28 0.69
C HIS A 40 6.10 -0.24 -0.75
N ASN A 41 5.65 -1.48 -1.00
CA ASN A 41 5.61 -2.04 -2.36
C ASN A 41 4.55 -1.34 -3.23
N ASN A 42 3.42 -0.95 -2.64
CA ASN A 42 2.43 -0.13 -3.35
C ASN A 42 3.00 1.24 -3.71
N HIS A 43 3.65 1.91 -2.74
CA HIS A 43 4.26 3.22 -2.97
C HIS A 43 5.33 3.16 -4.07
N HIS A 44 6.20 2.16 -4.05
CA HIS A 44 7.23 1.98 -5.08
C HIS A 44 6.65 1.63 -6.46
N HIS A 45 5.48 0.97 -6.51
CA HIS A 45 4.80 0.71 -7.77
C HIS A 45 4.20 1.98 -8.39
N PHE A 46 3.67 2.90 -7.57
CA PHE A 46 3.10 4.15 -8.07
C PHE A 46 3.36 5.32 -7.10
N PRO A 47 4.58 5.90 -7.11
CA PRO A 47 4.98 6.93 -6.17
C PRO A 47 4.30 8.29 -6.41
N GLY A 48 3.66 8.47 -7.58
CA GLY A 48 2.90 9.67 -7.91
C GLY A 48 1.57 9.81 -7.17
N SER A 49 1.14 8.78 -6.42
CA SER A 49 -0.05 8.85 -5.56
C SER A 49 0.34 9.29 -4.15
N ALA A 50 -0.43 10.24 -3.60
CA ALA A 50 -0.35 10.64 -2.20
C ALA A 50 -0.92 9.58 -1.24
N ARG A 51 -1.63 8.57 -1.77
CA ARG A 51 -2.15 7.42 -1.02
C ARG A 51 -1.24 6.21 -1.24
N GLN A 52 -0.82 5.57 -0.16
CA GLN A 52 0.06 4.40 -0.13
C GLN A 52 -0.73 3.08 -0.08
N GLY A 53 -1.89 3.06 0.59
CA GLY A 53 -2.81 1.90 0.58
C GLY A 53 -3.65 1.83 -0.71
N PHE A 54 -3.63 0.73 -1.47
CA PHE A 54 -4.31 0.62 -2.77
C PHE A 54 -5.61 -0.20 -2.72
N VAL A 55 -5.91 -0.88 -1.62
CA VAL A 55 -7.19 -1.56 -1.42
C VAL A 55 -7.87 -1.09 -0.14
N TRP A 56 -9.14 -1.48 0.05
CA TRP A 56 -9.99 -0.93 1.10
C TRP A 56 -9.53 -1.32 2.52
N TRP A 57 -8.88 -2.47 2.69
CA TRP A 57 -8.37 -2.95 3.97
C TRP A 57 -6.94 -2.45 4.28
N GLU A 58 -6.28 -1.78 3.35
CA GLU A 58 -4.96 -1.18 3.57
C GLU A 58 -5.12 0.18 4.25
N VAL A 59 -5.03 0.17 5.59
CA VAL A 59 -5.19 1.35 6.43
C VAL A 59 -3.99 2.29 6.23
N ASP A 60 -4.29 3.52 5.84
CA ASP A 60 -3.32 4.57 5.54
C ASP A 60 -3.75 5.84 6.27
N LEU A 61 -3.18 6.05 7.46
CA LEU A 61 -3.55 7.14 8.36
C LEU A 61 -3.01 8.48 7.84
N THR A 62 -1.85 8.48 7.17
CA THR A 62 -1.30 9.64 6.47
C THR A 62 -2.28 10.14 5.39
N TRP A 63 -2.81 9.24 4.55
CA TRP A 63 -3.83 9.60 3.55
C TRP A 63 -5.10 10.16 4.19
N TYR A 64 -5.55 9.60 5.32
CA TYR A 64 -6.72 10.11 6.04
C TYR A 64 -6.47 11.51 6.61
N GLY A 65 -5.29 11.75 7.18
CA GLY A 65 -4.85 13.07 7.63
C GLY A 65 -4.83 14.08 6.49
N LEU A 66 -4.24 13.72 5.34
CA LEU A 66 -4.22 14.58 4.14
C LEU A 66 -5.63 14.91 3.64
N LYS A 67 -6.55 13.95 3.62
CA LYS A 67 -7.95 14.22 3.28
C LYS A 67 -8.61 15.18 4.26
N LEU A 68 -8.38 15.01 5.57
CA LEU A 68 -8.92 15.90 6.59
C LEU A 68 -8.37 17.33 6.40
N MET A 69 -7.06 17.47 6.20
CA MET A 69 -6.42 18.75 5.90
C MET A 69 -6.96 19.36 4.60
N SER A 70 -7.27 18.54 3.60
CA SER A 70 -7.88 19.01 2.36
C SER A 70 -9.31 19.51 2.56
N TRP A 71 -10.11 18.84 3.40
CA TRP A 71 -11.43 19.31 3.79
C TRP A 71 -11.38 20.62 4.59
N MET A 72 -10.36 20.80 5.41
CA MET A 72 -10.09 22.07 6.10
C MET A 72 -9.50 23.16 5.19
N GLY A 73 -9.25 22.86 3.90
CA GLY A 73 -8.71 23.80 2.92
C GLY A 73 -7.20 24.05 3.02
N LEU A 74 -6.49 23.31 3.89
CA LEU A 74 -5.03 23.45 4.09
C LEU A 74 -4.22 22.78 2.98
N VAL A 75 -4.75 21.72 2.38
CA VAL A 75 -4.09 20.96 1.31
C VAL A 75 -5.01 20.86 0.10
N ARG A 76 -4.44 21.03 -1.10
CA ARG A 76 -5.15 21.00 -2.38
C ARG A 76 -4.49 19.99 -3.32
N ASP A 77 -5.17 19.65 -4.41
CA ASP A 77 -4.62 18.85 -5.51
C ASP A 77 -4.02 17.49 -5.08
N LEU A 78 -4.66 16.85 -4.09
CA LEU A 78 -4.31 15.49 -3.68
C LEU A 78 -4.41 14.55 -4.89
N LYS A 79 -3.35 13.76 -5.12
CA LYS A 79 -3.27 12.78 -6.20
C LYS A 79 -3.62 11.39 -5.67
N PRO A 80 -4.88 10.91 -5.77
CA PRO A 80 -5.22 9.56 -5.36
C PRO A 80 -4.69 8.50 -6.33
N VAL A 81 -4.74 7.24 -5.92
CA VAL A 81 -4.49 6.10 -6.80
C VAL A 81 -5.52 6.06 -7.94
N PRO A 82 -5.11 5.94 -9.22
CA PRO A 82 -6.03 5.89 -10.34
C PRO A 82 -7.03 4.72 -10.24
N PRO A 83 -8.32 4.91 -10.59
CA PRO A 83 -9.32 3.83 -10.53
C PRO A 83 -8.96 2.59 -11.35
N GLY A 84 -8.23 2.75 -12.46
CA GLY A 84 -7.71 1.64 -13.26
C GLY A 84 -6.73 0.75 -12.49
N LEU A 85 -5.89 1.34 -11.63
CA LEU A 85 -4.92 0.61 -10.83
C LEU A 85 -5.58 -0.15 -9.67
N LEU A 86 -6.58 0.48 -9.03
CA LEU A 86 -7.42 -0.14 -8.00
C LEU A 86 -8.19 -1.38 -8.50
N ARG A 87 -8.53 -1.43 -9.79
CA ARG A 87 -9.17 -2.60 -10.41
C ARG A 87 -8.18 -3.76 -10.60
N ARG A 88 -6.95 -3.46 -11.02
CA ARG A 88 -5.89 -4.47 -11.21
C ARG A 88 -5.48 -5.11 -9.88
N THR A 89 -5.41 -4.34 -8.80
CA THR A 89 -5.09 -4.87 -7.46
C THR A 89 -6.13 -5.81 -6.88
N ARG A 90 -7.40 -5.72 -7.30
CA ARG A 90 -8.45 -6.65 -6.85
C ARG A 90 -8.42 -8.00 -7.56
N GLY A 91 -7.78 -8.08 -8.73
CA GLY A 91 -7.68 -9.30 -9.55
C GLY A 91 -6.37 -10.07 -9.38
N ALA A 92 -5.30 -9.43 -8.90
CA ALA A 92 -4.06 -10.10 -8.51
C ALA A 92 -4.30 -10.90 -7.21
N ARG A 93 -4.55 -12.20 -7.33
CA ARG A 93 -4.49 -13.18 -6.23
C ARG A 93 -3.28 -14.07 -6.40
#